data_AF-A0A7J8BZL6-F1
#
_entry.id   AF-A0A7J8BZL6-F1
#
_cell.length_a   1.000
_cell.length_b   1.000
_cell.length_c   1.000
_cell.angle_alpha   90.00
_cell.angle_beta   90.00
_cell.angle_gamma   90.00
#
_symmetry.space_group_name_H-M   'P 1'
#
loop_
_entity.id
_entity.type
_entity.pdbx_description
1 polymer ?
#
loop_
_entity_poly.entity_id
_entity_poly.type
_entity_poly.pdbx_seq_one_letter_code
_entity_poly.pdbx_strand_id
1 'polypeptide(L)'
;MTLSPSYRMDNGEMVRVRTSRKARVAVTQYQVLSSTVSSALLELQPVTGVKHQLRVHLSFGLDCPILGDHKYSDWSRLAPQKLSVGTLRKLGLPQSKARHIPLHLHARQLILPALGSRKEELSLVCRLPRYFAHSLSRLGLKLPSQEPNRDDKAGPLGAQ
;
A
#
# COMPACT_ATOMS: atom_id res chain seq x y z
N MET A 1 1.04 1.84 17.78
CA MET A 1 -0.21 2.01 17.02
C MET A 1 -0.56 0.65 16.45
N THR A 2 -1.77 0.18 16.66
CA THR A 2 -2.24 -1.16 16.29
C THR A 2 -3.71 -1.08 15.90
N LEU A 3 -4.28 -2.18 15.43
CA LEU A 3 -5.71 -2.33 15.18
C LEU A 3 -6.48 -2.39 16.50
N SER A 4 -7.74 -1.92 16.49
CA SER A 4 -8.66 -1.99 17.64
C SER A 4 -9.89 -2.80 17.24
N PRO A 5 -9.77 -4.14 17.08
CA PRO A 5 -10.88 -4.98 16.66
C PRO A 5 -11.97 -5.04 17.74
N SER A 6 -13.19 -5.39 17.33
CA SER A 6 -14.33 -5.58 18.24
C SER A 6 -14.29 -6.88 19.02
N TYR A 7 -13.35 -7.77 18.70
CA TYR A 7 -13.16 -9.06 19.36
C TYR A 7 -11.68 -9.28 19.68
N ARG A 8 -11.40 -10.00 20.77
CA ARG A 8 -10.07 -10.51 21.12
C ARG A 8 -10.14 -12.01 21.36
N MET A 9 -9.01 -12.70 21.21
CA MET A 9 -8.88 -14.10 21.61
C MET A 9 -8.53 -14.18 23.10
N ASP A 10 -9.26 -15.01 23.85
CA ASP A 10 -9.03 -15.29 25.27
C ASP A 10 -9.11 -16.82 25.46
N ASN A 11 -7.98 -17.47 25.77
CA ASN A 11 -7.86 -18.94 25.85
C ASN A 11 -8.47 -19.72 24.65
N GLY A 12 -8.39 -19.14 23.44
CA GLY A 12 -8.91 -19.75 22.21
C GLY A 12 -10.36 -19.37 21.88
N GLU A 13 -11.05 -18.66 22.76
CA GLU A 13 -12.41 -18.18 22.53
C GLU A 13 -12.43 -16.71 22.08
N MET A 14 -13.39 -16.36 21.22
CA MET A 14 -13.58 -14.99 20.75
C MET A 14 -14.46 -14.20 21.73
N VAL A 15 -13.88 -13.25 22.44
CA VAL A 15 -14.60 -12.39 23.39
C VAL A 15 -14.80 -11.01 22.78
N ARG A 16 -16.06 -10.52 22.80
CA ARG A 16 -16.40 -9.17 22.34
C ARG A 16 -15.78 -8.12 23.28
N VAL A 17 -15.08 -7.16 22.71
CA VAL A 17 -14.45 -6.05 23.43
C VAL A 17 -15.18 -4.75 23.11
N ARG A 18 -15.38 -3.91 24.12
CA ARG A 18 -15.94 -2.58 23.94
C ARG A 18 -14.99 -1.74 23.08
N THR A 19 -15.53 -1.05 22.08
CA THR A 19 -14.76 -0.13 21.24
C THR A 19 -14.04 0.92 22.08
N SER A 20 -12.72 1.03 21.88
CA SER A 20 -11.90 2.03 22.58
C SER A 20 -12.33 3.44 22.20
N ARG A 21 -12.46 4.33 23.20
CA ARG A 21 -12.75 5.76 22.97
C ARG A 21 -11.65 6.48 22.18
N LYS A 22 -10.44 5.92 22.13
CA LYS A 22 -9.30 6.45 21.39
C LYS A 22 -9.18 5.87 19.97
N ALA A 23 -10.04 4.91 19.60
CA ALA A 23 -10.04 4.33 18.26
C ALA A 23 -10.49 5.37 17.24
N ARG A 24 -9.87 5.35 16.07
CA ARG A 24 -10.24 6.18 14.92
C ARG A 24 -10.69 5.28 13.79
N VAL A 25 -11.76 5.65 13.10
CA VAL A 25 -12.21 4.95 11.89
C VAL A 25 -11.11 5.08 10.83
N ALA A 26 -10.70 3.93 10.28
CA ALA A 26 -9.66 3.84 9.28
C ALA A 26 -10.12 2.88 8.17
N VAL A 27 -10.20 3.36 6.93
CA VAL A 27 -10.68 2.60 5.76
C VAL A 27 -9.68 2.74 4.62
N THR A 28 -9.13 1.61 4.18
CA THR A 28 -8.19 1.50 3.06
C THR A 28 -8.76 0.54 2.04
N GLN A 29 -8.94 0.98 0.81
CA GLN A 29 -9.17 0.10 -0.33
C GLN A 29 -7.81 -0.33 -0.89
N TYR A 30 -7.72 -1.57 -1.38
CA TYR A 30 -6.50 -2.08 -2.01
C TYR A 30 -6.83 -2.94 -3.21
N GLN A 31 -5.93 -2.92 -4.20
CA GLN A 31 -5.98 -3.75 -5.39
C GLN A 31 -4.60 -4.36 -5.61
N VAL A 32 -4.53 -5.66 -5.87
CA VAL A 32 -3.28 -6.31 -6.29
C VAL A 32 -3.09 -6.05 -7.79
N LEU A 33 -1.99 -5.38 -8.14
CA LEU A 33 -1.65 -5.06 -9.54
C LEU A 33 -0.77 -6.13 -10.17
N SER A 34 0.15 -6.70 -9.38
CA SER A 34 1.03 -7.78 -9.80
C SER A 34 1.45 -8.57 -8.57
N SER A 35 1.58 -9.89 -8.70
CA SER A 35 2.00 -10.74 -7.60
C SER A 35 2.92 -11.87 -8.09
N THR A 36 3.70 -12.36 -7.14
CA THR A 36 4.45 -13.60 -7.20
C THR A 36 4.10 -14.41 -5.95
N VAL A 37 4.63 -15.61 -5.81
CA VAL A 37 4.43 -16.47 -4.63
C VAL A 37 4.82 -15.77 -3.31
N SER A 38 5.77 -14.84 -3.33
CA SER A 38 6.37 -14.26 -2.11
C SER A 38 6.25 -12.75 -1.99
N SER A 39 5.64 -12.07 -2.96
CA SER A 39 5.65 -10.60 -3.04
C SER A 39 4.53 -10.10 -3.95
N ALA A 40 3.99 -8.93 -3.65
CA ALA A 40 2.97 -8.30 -4.47
C ALA A 40 3.18 -6.78 -4.57
N LEU A 41 2.79 -6.20 -5.71
CA LEU A 41 2.63 -4.78 -5.92
C LEU A 41 1.15 -4.45 -5.74
N LEU A 42 0.86 -3.60 -4.75
CA LEU A 42 -0.50 -3.19 -4.43
C LEU A 42 -0.69 -1.71 -4.79
N GLU A 43 -1.86 -1.41 -5.34
CA GLU A 43 -2.43 -0.07 -5.30
C GLU A 43 -3.23 0.08 -4.01
N LEU A 44 -3.11 1.24 -3.37
CA LEU A 44 -3.77 1.55 -2.10
C LEU A 44 -4.48 2.89 -2.21
N GLN A 45 -5.77 2.90 -1.88
CA GLN A 45 -6.58 4.11 -1.82
C GLN A 45 -7.09 4.29 -0.38
N PRO A 46 -6.42 5.14 0.44
CA PRO A 46 -6.91 5.48 1.76
C PRO A 46 -8.14 6.39 1.65
N VAL A 47 -9.31 5.89 2.05
CA VAL A 47 -10.55 6.71 2.17
C VAL A 47 -10.45 7.66 3.36
N THR A 48 -9.68 7.27 4.38
CA THR A 48 -9.40 8.07 5.58
C THR A 48 -7.91 8.38 5.71
N GLY A 49 -7.55 9.43 6.45
CA GLY A 49 -6.16 9.88 6.64
C GLY A 49 -5.56 9.57 8.02
N VAL A 50 -5.81 8.37 8.59
CA VAL A 50 -5.25 8.04 9.91
C VAL A 50 -3.73 7.83 9.81
N LYS A 51 -2.96 8.35 10.79
CA LYS A 51 -1.49 8.24 10.80
C LYS A 51 -1.07 6.78 10.61
N HIS A 52 -0.13 6.54 9.68
CA HIS A 52 0.39 5.20 9.32
C HIS A 52 -0.66 4.14 8.94
N GLN A 53 -1.90 4.52 8.63
CA GLN A 53 -3.00 3.62 8.32
C GLN A 53 -2.62 2.52 7.32
N LEU A 54 -2.05 2.89 6.17
CA LEU A 54 -1.68 1.94 5.11
C LEU A 54 -0.72 0.86 5.62
N ARG A 55 0.29 1.28 6.39
CA ARG A 55 1.33 0.41 6.96
C ARG A 55 0.74 -0.57 7.97
N VAL A 56 -0.09 -0.05 8.87
CA VAL A 56 -0.76 -0.82 9.93
C VAL A 56 -1.75 -1.81 9.33
N HIS A 57 -2.56 -1.40 8.35
CA HIS A 57 -3.55 -2.27 7.70
C HIS A 57 -2.88 -3.41 6.93
N LEU A 58 -1.84 -3.11 6.15
CA LEU A 58 -1.12 -4.15 5.42
C LEU A 58 -0.40 -5.12 6.36
N SER A 59 0.24 -4.61 7.42
CA SER A 59 1.00 -5.45 8.34
C SER A 59 0.13 -6.28 9.28
N PHE A 60 -0.86 -5.67 9.92
CA PHE A 60 -1.64 -6.32 10.98
C PHE A 60 -3.01 -6.82 10.51
N GLY A 61 -3.52 -6.28 9.40
CA GLY A 61 -4.80 -6.69 8.83
C GLY A 61 -4.67 -7.77 7.77
N LEU A 62 -3.62 -7.70 6.92
CA LEU A 62 -3.39 -8.66 5.84
C LEU A 62 -2.18 -9.57 6.06
N ASP A 63 -1.43 -9.39 7.14
CA ASP A 63 -0.15 -10.07 7.40
C ASP A 63 0.85 -9.96 6.23
N CYS A 64 0.81 -8.82 5.55
CA CYS A 64 1.59 -8.53 4.35
C CYS A 64 2.31 -7.17 4.51
N PRO A 65 3.31 -7.07 5.41
CA PRO A 65 3.99 -5.81 5.68
C PRO A 65 4.70 -5.24 4.45
N ILE A 66 4.70 -3.91 4.33
CA ILE A 66 5.40 -3.21 3.24
C ILE A 66 6.91 -3.50 3.29
N LEU A 67 7.54 -3.71 2.14
CA LEU A 67 8.98 -3.90 2.04
C LEU A 67 9.73 -2.67 2.60
N GLY A 68 10.65 -2.91 3.53
CA GLY A 68 11.39 -1.86 4.24
C GLY A 68 10.65 -1.30 5.46
N ASP A 69 9.47 -1.80 5.81
CA ASP A 69 8.76 -1.34 7.01
C ASP A 69 9.24 -2.04 8.29
N HIS A 70 10.41 -1.64 8.78
CA HIS A 70 10.99 -2.22 9.99
C HIS A 70 10.16 -1.95 11.26
N LYS A 71 9.28 -0.95 11.26
CA LYS A 71 8.50 -0.58 12.46
C LYS A 71 7.31 -1.52 12.68
N TYR A 72 6.67 -1.96 11.62
CA TYR A 72 5.44 -2.75 11.71
C TYR A 72 5.63 -4.23 11.37
N SER A 73 6.77 -4.62 10.78
CA SER A 73 7.04 -6.02 10.38
C SER A 73 7.30 -7.00 11.53
N ASP A 74 7.52 -6.54 12.77
CA ASP A 74 7.65 -7.40 13.94
C ASP A 74 6.83 -6.80 15.09
N TRP A 75 6.00 -7.63 15.71
CA TRP A 75 5.06 -7.24 16.77
C TRP A 75 5.74 -6.96 18.11
N SER A 76 6.93 -7.52 18.31
CA SER A 76 7.52 -7.68 19.65
C SER A 76 8.81 -6.88 19.85
N ARG A 77 9.52 -6.55 18.77
CA ARG A 77 10.87 -5.98 18.84
C ARG A 77 11.07 -4.88 17.81
N LEU A 78 11.85 -3.87 18.18
CA LEU A 78 12.45 -2.93 17.23
C LEU A 78 13.59 -3.63 16.49
N ALA A 79 13.23 -4.48 15.54
CA ALA A 79 14.16 -5.26 14.74
C ALA A 79 14.01 -4.91 13.24
N PRO A 80 15.07 -5.06 12.43
CA PRO A 80 14.94 -5.03 10.99
C PRO A 80 13.91 -6.06 10.52
N GLN A 81 13.17 -5.72 9.46
CA GLN A 81 12.23 -6.62 8.82
C GLN A 81 12.93 -7.94 8.44
N LYS A 82 12.36 -9.07 8.88
CA LYS A 82 12.83 -10.41 8.49
C LYS A 82 12.28 -10.75 7.12
N LEU A 83 13.16 -11.05 6.18
CA LEU A 83 12.78 -11.47 4.83
C LEU A 83 13.11 -12.95 4.65
N SER A 84 12.32 -13.64 3.83
CA SER A 84 12.61 -15.02 3.47
C SER A 84 13.92 -15.12 2.67
N VAL A 85 14.57 -16.28 2.74
CA VAL A 85 15.81 -16.54 1.97
C VAL A 85 15.60 -16.31 0.47
N GLY A 86 14.43 -16.69 -0.06
CA GLY A 86 14.06 -16.46 -1.45
C GLY A 86 13.97 -14.98 -1.81
N THR A 87 13.31 -14.17 -0.98
CA THR A 87 13.19 -12.73 -1.18
C THR A 87 14.56 -12.04 -1.08
N LEU A 88 15.39 -12.41 -0.10
CA LEU A 88 16.76 -11.91 0.06
C LEU A 88 17.63 -12.21 -1.18
N ARG A 89 17.57 -13.45 -1.69
CA ARG A 89 18.28 -13.86 -2.91
C ARG A 89 17.82 -13.04 -4.12
N LYS A 90 16.50 -12.88 -4.31
CA LYS A 90 15.94 -12.04 -5.39
C LYS A 90 16.44 -10.61 -5.29
N LEU A 91 16.37 -10.00 -4.11
CA LEU A 91 16.87 -8.63 -3.89
C LEU A 91 18.40 -8.52 -3.92
N GLY A 92 19.13 -9.64 -3.90
CA GLY A 92 20.60 -9.65 -3.95
C GLY A 92 21.26 -9.11 -2.70
N LEU A 93 20.65 -9.29 -1.52
CA LEU A 93 21.14 -8.74 -0.27
C LEU A 93 21.11 -9.76 0.88
N PRO A 94 22.09 -9.74 1.80
CA PRO A 94 22.05 -10.54 3.02
C PRO A 94 21.12 -9.91 4.07
N GLN A 95 20.59 -10.73 4.99
CA GLN A 95 19.69 -10.27 6.06
C GLN A 95 20.31 -9.16 6.93
N SER A 96 21.63 -9.14 7.12
CA SER A 96 22.34 -8.09 7.86
C SER A 96 22.17 -6.69 7.25
N LYS A 97 21.92 -6.62 5.93
CA LYS A 97 21.68 -5.36 5.20
C LYS A 97 20.19 -5.01 5.06
N ALA A 98 19.28 -5.89 5.51
CA ALA A 98 17.84 -5.64 5.42
C ALA A 98 17.40 -4.35 6.12
N ARG A 99 18.12 -3.94 7.18
CA ARG A 99 17.88 -2.67 7.92
C ARG A 99 18.07 -1.39 7.09
N HIS A 100 18.67 -1.49 5.91
CA HIS A 100 18.92 -0.36 5.00
C HIS A 100 17.93 -0.34 3.84
N ILE A 101 16.99 -1.28 3.78
CA ILE A 101 15.96 -1.28 2.74
C ILE A 101 15.01 -0.11 2.99
N PRO A 102 14.87 0.83 2.04
CA PRO A 102 13.94 1.94 2.20
C PRO A 102 12.49 1.46 2.16
N LEU A 103 11.59 2.22 2.76
CA LEU A 103 10.16 1.93 2.71
C LEU A 103 9.64 2.04 1.27
N HIS A 104 8.99 0.97 0.80
CA HIS A 104 8.36 0.92 -0.52
C HIS A 104 6.90 1.37 -0.46
N LEU A 105 6.68 2.62 -0.05
CA LEU A 105 5.38 3.28 -0.04
C LEU A 105 5.49 4.60 -0.81
N HIS A 106 4.76 4.74 -1.91
CA HIS A 106 4.88 5.86 -2.82
C HIS A 106 3.51 6.45 -3.16
N ALA A 107 3.36 7.77 -3.01
CA ALA A 107 2.18 8.50 -3.44
C ALA A 107 2.21 8.66 -4.97
N ARG A 108 1.61 7.68 -5.66
CA ARG A 108 1.64 7.57 -7.12
C ARG A 108 0.73 8.57 -7.82
N GLN A 109 -0.49 8.77 -7.31
CA GLN A 109 -1.50 9.60 -7.94
C GLN A 109 -2.27 10.42 -6.91
N LEU A 110 -2.63 11.64 -7.28
CA LEU A 110 -3.56 12.49 -6.55
C LEU A 110 -4.52 13.12 -7.57
N ILE A 111 -5.82 12.93 -7.36
CA ILE A 111 -6.87 13.56 -8.15
C ILE A 111 -7.46 14.67 -7.28
N LEU A 112 -7.39 15.89 -7.77
CA LEU A 112 -7.98 17.06 -7.12
C LEU A 112 -9.25 17.45 -7.88
N PRO A 113 -10.35 17.74 -7.18
CA PRO A 113 -11.55 18.25 -7.84
C PRO A 113 -11.26 19.60 -8.48
N ALA A 114 -12.19 20.05 -9.33
CA ALA A 114 -12.20 21.39 -9.88
C ALA A 114 -12.06 22.45 -8.76
N LEU A 115 -11.01 23.28 -8.83
CA LEU A 115 -10.69 24.32 -7.84
C LEU A 115 -10.70 25.70 -8.52
N GLY A 116 -11.35 26.68 -7.89
CA GLY A 116 -11.40 28.06 -8.38
C GLY A 116 -12.15 28.18 -9.71
N SER A 117 -11.51 28.77 -10.72
CA SER A 117 -12.08 28.95 -12.07
C SER A 117 -11.97 27.71 -12.96
N ARG A 118 -11.30 26.65 -12.50
CA ARG A 118 -11.15 25.41 -13.27
C ARG A 118 -12.47 24.64 -13.27
N LYS A 119 -12.87 24.11 -14.43
CA LYS A 119 -14.08 23.27 -14.57
C LYS A 119 -13.80 21.76 -14.51
N GLU A 120 -12.55 21.37 -14.76
CA GLU A 120 -12.13 19.97 -14.84
C GLU A 120 -11.27 19.56 -13.63
N GLU A 121 -11.26 18.26 -13.35
CA GLU A 121 -10.40 17.66 -12.34
C GLU A 121 -8.92 17.72 -12.73
N LEU A 122 -8.04 17.83 -11.74
CA LEU A 122 -6.60 17.77 -11.94
C LEU A 122 -6.05 16.42 -11.46
N SER A 123 -5.58 15.61 -12.40
CA SER A 123 -4.88 14.35 -12.11
C SER A 123 -3.36 14.58 -12.10
N LEU A 124 -2.73 14.35 -10.95
CA LEU A 124 -1.29 14.42 -10.76
C LEU A 124 -0.74 13.00 -10.60
N VAL A 125 0.18 12.59 -11.47
CA VAL A 125 0.82 11.26 -11.42
C VAL A 125 2.33 11.41 -11.30
N CYS A 126 2.93 10.77 -10.30
CA CYS A 126 4.37 10.83 -10.03
C CYS A 126 5.08 9.54 -10.48
N ARG A 127 6.25 9.66 -11.10
CA ARG A 127 7.08 8.50 -11.51
C ARG A 127 7.62 7.78 -10.26
N LEU A 128 7.70 6.45 -10.34
CA LEU A 128 8.30 5.67 -9.26
C LEU A 128 9.77 6.05 -9.05
N PRO A 129 10.23 6.14 -7.79
CA PRO A 129 11.65 6.27 -7.48
C PRO A 129 12.48 5.11 -8.04
N ARG A 130 13.74 5.38 -8.42
CA ARG A 130 14.65 4.37 -9.01
C ARG A 130 14.80 3.13 -8.14
N TYR A 131 14.93 3.29 -6.81
CA TYR A 131 15.07 2.17 -5.88
C TYR A 131 13.82 1.28 -5.88
N PHE A 132 12.62 1.87 -6.01
CA PHE A 132 11.36 1.15 -6.02
C PHE A 132 11.27 0.31 -7.29
N ALA A 133 11.51 0.93 -8.45
CA ALA A 133 11.50 0.24 -9.74
C ALA A 133 12.54 -0.89 -9.80
N HIS A 134 13.73 -0.67 -9.23
CA HIS A 134 14.75 -1.70 -9.11
C HIS A 134 14.27 -2.91 -8.30
N SER A 135 13.68 -2.68 -7.12
CA SER A 135 13.11 -3.77 -6.30
C SER A 135 12.00 -4.52 -7.02
N LEU A 136 11.11 -3.83 -7.75
CA LEU A 136 10.07 -4.50 -8.54
C LEU A 136 10.66 -5.45 -9.58
N SER A 137 11.66 -4.99 -10.34
CA SER A 137 12.36 -5.81 -11.33
C SER A 137 13.02 -7.03 -10.68
N ARG A 138 13.73 -6.86 -9.56
CA ARG A 138 14.39 -7.95 -8.82
C ARG A 138 13.40 -8.97 -8.25
N LEU A 139 12.22 -8.52 -7.84
CA LEU A 139 11.16 -9.38 -7.30
C LEU A 139 10.31 -10.05 -8.38
N GLY A 140 10.47 -9.66 -9.65
CA GLY A 140 9.68 -10.17 -10.77
C GLY A 140 8.26 -9.59 -10.84
N LEU A 141 8.05 -8.40 -10.28
CA LEU A 141 6.77 -7.71 -10.28
C LEU A 141 6.69 -6.71 -11.44
N LYS A 142 5.55 -6.68 -12.12
CA LYS A 142 5.31 -5.79 -13.27
C LYS A 142 4.38 -4.64 -12.88
N LEU A 143 4.61 -3.47 -13.46
CA LEU A 143 3.65 -2.37 -13.41
C LEU A 143 2.52 -2.65 -14.40
N PRO A 144 1.27 -2.30 -14.09
CA PRO A 144 0.22 -2.33 -15.08
C PRO A 144 0.59 -1.39 -16.23
N SER A 145 0.43 -1.86 -17.47
CA SER A 145 0.52 -1.04 -18.66
C SER A 145 -0.48 0.10 -18.50
N GLN A 146 -0.02 1.36 -18.54
CA GLN A 146 -0.95 2.48 -18.57
C GLN A 146 -1.63 2.44 -19.95
N GLU A 147 -2.84 1.92 -20.04
CA GLU A 147 -3.68 2.25 -21.17
C GLU A 147 -3.99 3.75 -21.09
N PRO A 148 -3.72 4.54 -22.14
CA PRO A 148 -4.20 5.90 -22.20
C PRO A 148 -5.70 5.83 -22.48
N ASN A 149 -6.52 5.78 -21.44
CA ASN A 149 -7.95 5.95 -21.62
C ASN A 149 -8.23 7.44 -21.89
N ARG A 150 -8.00 7.85 -23.14
CA ARG A 150 -8.56 9.05 -23.76
C ARG A 150 -9.59 8.59 -24.79
N ASP A 151 -10.74 8.13 -24.32
CA ASP A 151 -11.95 8.20 -25.13
C ASP A 151 -12.62 9.55 -24.87
N ASP A 152 -12.07 10.58 -25.52
CA ASP A 152 -12.86 11.72 -25.97
C ASP A 152 -13.83 11.21 -27.04
N LYS A 153 -14.95 10.64 -26.61
CA LYS A 153 -16.15 10.55 -27.46
C LYS A 153 -17.04 11.75 -27.15
N ALA A 154 -16.59 12.93 -27.58
CA ALA A 154 -17.53 13.96 -27.99
C ALA A 154 -18.32 13.38 -29.17
N GLY A 155 -19.54 12.92 -28.91
CA GLY A 155 -20.48 12.56 -29.96
C GLY A 155 -20.69 13.78 -30.87
N PRO A 156 -20.73 13.61 -32.20
CA PRO A 156 -21.13 14.71 -33.06
C PRO A 156 -22.59 15.06 -32.74
N LEU A 157 -22.81 16.32 -32.38
CA LEU A 157 -24.09 16.99 -32.51
C LEU A 157 -24.47 16.98 -33.99
N GLY A 158 -25.22 15.95 -34.40
CA GLY A 158 -25.91 15.92 -35.68
C GLY A 158 -27.16 16.77 -35.58
N ALA A 159 -27.07 18.00 -36.07
CA ALA A 159 -28.21 18.78 -36.48
C ALA A 159 -28.71 18.26 -37.83
N GLN A 160 -29.97 17.80 -37.87
CA GLN A 160 -31.01 18.10 -38.87
C GLN A 160 -32.26 17.29 -38.56
#